data_AF-A0A1F5BPY1-F1
#
_entry.id   AF-A0A1F5BPY1-F1
#
_cell.length_a   1.000
_cell.length_b   1.000
_cell.length_c   1.000
_cell.angle_alpha   90.00
_cell.angle_beta   90.00
_cell.angle_gamma   90.00
#
_symmetry.space_group_name_H-M   'P 1'
#
loop_
_entity.id
_entity.type
_entity.pdbx_description
1 polymer ?
#
loop_
_entity_poly.entity_id
_entity_poly.type
_entity_poly.pdbx_seq_one_letter_code
_entity_poly.pdbx_strand_id
1 'polypeptide(L)'
;MISEAKEDFKKLDGSQKKHILKKLIQLETNPFIGEPLGNKAGMDLTGYFKLYAYKKKIRIVYEIKESSLIIRIISIGKRENFTVYIQAFLRRNIK
;
A
#
# COMPACT_ATOMS: atom_id res chain seq x y z
N MET A 1 -9.42 3.40 -0.17
CA MET A 1 -8.10 4.06 0.03
C MET A 1 -8.29 5.34 0.82
N ILE A 2 -7.41 5.61 1.79
CA ILE A 2 -7.45 6.85 2.59
C ILE A 2 -7.07 8.07 1.75
N SER A 3 -7.39 9.27 2.23
CA SER A 3 -7.15 10.53 1.51
C SER A 3 -5.67 10.71 1.14
N GLU A 4 -4.76 10.39 2.05
CA GLU A 4 -3.31 10.50 1.85
C GLU A 4 -2.82 9.53 0.77
N ALA A 5 -3.38 8.32 0.71
CA ALA A 5 -3.07 7.35 -0.34
C ALA A 5 -3.60 7.79 -1.71
N LYS A 6 -4.71 8.54 -1.76
CA LYS A 6 -5.19 9.17 -3.01
C LYS A 6 -4.21 10.23 -3.48
N GLU A 7 -3.67 11.04 -2.58
CA GLU A 7 -2.66 12.05 -2.93
C GLU A 7 -1.34 11.42 -3.37
N ASP A 8 -0.91 10.35 -2.70
CA ASP A 8 0.23 9.53 -3.15
C ASP A 8 0.04 9.05 -4.59
N PHE A 9 -1.16 8.51 -4.91
CA PHE A 9 -1.49 8.05 -6.25
C PHE A 9 -1.52 9.19 -7.28
N LYS A 10 -2.09 10.35 -6.92
CA LYS A 10 -2.16 11.53 -7.81
C LYS A 10 -0.78 12.03 -8.24
N LYS A 11 0.23 11.92 -7.36
CA LYS A 11 1.62 12.33 -7.63
C LYS A 11 2.37 11.43 -8.60
N LEU A 12 1.83 10.24 -8.91
CA LEU A 12 2.46 9.31 -9.84
C LEU A 12 2.28 9.73 -11.30
N ASP A 13 3.25 9.36 -12.14
CA ASP A 13 3.13 9.54 -13.58
C ASP A 13 2.05 8.62 -14.19
N GLY A 14 1.64 8.89 -15.44
CA GLY A 14 0.56 8.14 -16.09
C GLY A 14 0.85 6.64 -16.25
N SER A 15 2.10 6.24 -16.48
CA SER A 15 2.48 4.84 -16.61
C SER A 15 2.43 4.13 -15.26
N GLN A 16 2.97 4.77 -14.23
CA GLN A 16 2.92 4.30 -12.84
C GLN A 16 1.46 4.12 -12.39
N LYS A 17 0.59 5.09 -12.64
CA LYS A 17 -0.85 5.00 -12.31
C LYS A 17 -1.50 3.77 -12.93
N LYS A 18 -1.27 3.49 -14.22
CA LYS A 18 -1.79 2.29 -14.90
C LYS A 18 -1.37 0.99 -14.20
N HIS A 19 -0.09 0.88 -13.83
CA HIS A 19 0.41 -0.30 -13.12
C HIS A 19 -0.19 -0.45 -11.71
N ILE A 20 -0.42 0.66 -11.02
CA ILE A 20 -1.06 0.65 -9.69
C ILE A 20 -2.53 0.26 -9.80
N LEU A 21 -3.30 0.84 -10.73
CA LEU A 21 -4.70 0.48 -10.95
C LEU A 21 -4.87 -1.02 -11.22
N LYS A 22 -4.01 -1.60 -12.07
CA LYS A 22 -4.02 -3.06 -12.31
C LYS A 22 -3.83 -3.87 -11.03
N LYS A 23 -2.99 -3.40 -10.10
CA LYS A 23 -2.80 -4.05 -8.80
C LYS A 23 -3.98 -3.86 -7.86
N LEU A 24 -4.65 -2.72 -7.89
CA LEU A 24 -5.86 -2.48 -7.11
C LEU A 24 -7.01 -3.40 -7.57
N ILE A 25 -7.20 -3.56 -8.88
CA ILE A 25 -8.19 -4.52 -9.44
C ILE A 25 -7.86 -5.97 -9.02
N GLN A 26 -6.58 -6.34 -8.98
CA GLN A 26 -6.18 -7.66 -8.47
C GLN A 26 -6.50 -7.84 -6.98
N LEU A 27 -6.39 -6.77 -6.18
CA LEU A 27 -6.74 -6.81 -4.77
C LEU A 27 -8.24 -7.02 -4.55
N GLU A 28 -9.11 -6.44 -5.39
CA GLU A 28 -10.56 -6.62 -5.33
C GLU A 28 -10.99 -8.08 -5.44
N THR A 29 -10.23 -8.90 -6.19
CA THR A 29 -10.53 -10.33 -6.38
C THR A 29 -9.79 -11.23 -5.41
N ASN A 30 -8.56 -10.89 -5.03
CA ASN A 30 -7.80 -11.62 -4.03
C ASN A 30 -6.98 -10.65 -3.15
N PRO A 31 -7.42 -10.39 -1.90
CA PRO A 31 -6.74 -9.46 -1.01
C PRO A 31 -5.41 -10.00 -0.47
N PHE A 32 -5.13 -11.30 -0.59
CA PHE A 32 -3.94 -11.95 0.01
C PHE A 32 -2.77 -12.12 -0.97
N ILE A 33 -2.78 -11.43 -2.11
CA ILE A 33 -1.68 -11.45 -3.09
C ILE A 33 -0.44 -10.66 -2.65
N GLY A 34 -0.53 -9.90 -1.56
CA GLY A 34 0.58 -9.15 -0.99
C GLY A 34 1.40 -9.98 -0.01
N GLU A 35 2.63 -9.54 0.23
CA GLU A 35 3.47 -10.10 1.29
C GLU A 35 3.10 -9.45 2.63
N PRO A 36 2.87 -10.21 3.71
CA PRO A 36 2.63 -9.64 5.03
C PRO A 36 3.85 -8.83 5.48
N LEU A 37 3.58 -7.75 6.19
CA LEU A 37 4.56 -6.94 6.88
C LEU A 37 4.62 -7.32 8.35
N GLY A 38 5.73 -6.95 8.96
CA GLY A 38 5.96 -7.02 10.40
C GLY A 38 6.80 -5.82 10.79
N ASN A 39 7.74 -5.96 11.72
CA ASN A 39 8.66 -4.88 12.02
C ASN A 39 9.59 -4.58 10.82
N LYS A 40 9.66 -3.30 10.42
CA LYS A 40 10.59 -2.78 9.41
C LYS A 40 11.33 -1.59 9.96
N ALA A 41 12.59 -1.80 10.31
CA ALA A 41 13.49 -0.76 10.82
C ALA A 41 12.87 0.02 12.00
N GLY A 42 12.28 -0.70 12.97
CA GLY A 42 11.62 -0.12 14.15
C GLY A 42 10.15 0.25 13.93
N MET A 43 9.66 0.28 12.68
CA MET A 43 8.25 0.51 12.40
C MET A 43 7.48 -0.81 12.43
N ASP A 44 6.61 -0.99 13.42
CA ASP A 44 5.72 -2.13 13.45
C ASP A 44 4.55 -1.94 12.47
N LEU A 45 4.57 -2.76 11.41
CA LEU A 45 3.54 -2.84 10.38
C LEU A 45 2.89 -4.23 10.36
N THR A 46 2.86 -4.93 11.49
CA THR A 46 2.11 -6.18 11.65
C THR A 46 0.62 -5.94 11.34
N GLY A 47 0.00 -6.85 10.58
CA GLY A 47 -1.37 -6.69 10.07
C GLY A 47 -1.49 -5.91 8.76
N TYR A 48 -0.40 -5.31 8.28
CA TYR A 48 -0.33 -4.70 6.95
C TYR A 48 0.32 -5.65 5.94
N PHE A 49 0.08 -5.37 4.67
CA PHE A 49 0.64 -6.08 3.53
C PHE A 49 1.30 -5.09 2.60
N LYS A 50 2.32 -5.56 1.87
CA LYS A 50 2.92 -4.82 0.76
C LYS A 50 2.69 -5.55 -0.55
N LEU A 51 2.52 -4.78 -1.62
CA LEU A 51 2.46 -5.30 -2.98
C LEU A 51 3.39 -4.49 -3.88
N TYR A 52 4.22 -5.19 -4.65
CA TYR A 52 5.08 -4.56 -5.65
C TYR A 52 4.29 -4.16 -6.89
N ALA A 53 4.57 -2.95 -7.38
CA ALA A 53 4.06 -2.42 -8.63
C ALA A 53 5.19 -1.77 -9.44
N TYR A 54 4.89 -1.49 -10.71
CA TYR A 54 5.79 -0.78 -11.63
C TYR A 54 7.25 -1.29 -11.60
N LYS A 55 7.47 -2.51 -12.07
CA LYS A 55 8.80 -3.16 -12.07
C LYS A 55 9.46 -3.18 -10.69
N LYS A 56 8.68 -3.38 -9.62
CA LYS A 56 9.08 -3.35 -8.20
C LYS A 56 9.62 -2.01 -7.68
N LYS A 57 9.51 -0.92 -8.47
CA LYS A 57 9.95 0.42 -8.08
C LYS A 57 8.98 1.10 -7.12
N ILE A 58 7.69 0.74 -7.17
CA ILE A 58 6.63 1.29 -6.31
C ILE A 58 6.05 0.17 -5.46
N ARG A 59 5.67 0.50 -4.23
CA ARG A 59 4.90 -0.37 -3.34
C ARG A 59 3.56 0.24 -3.00
N ILE A 60 2.58 -0.63 -2.85
CA ILE A 60 1.28 -0.33 -2.25
C ILE A 60 1.30 -0.98 -0.87
N VAL A 61 1.02 -0.22 0.18
CA VAL A 61 0.83 -0.76 1.54
C VAL A 61 -0.65 -0.68 1.88
N TYR A 62 -1.20 -1.79 2.36
CA TYR A 62 -2.63 -1.92 2.66
C TYR A 62 -2.87 -2.82 3.87
N GLU A 63 -4.03 -2.70 4.48
CA GLU A 63 -4.58 -3.64 5.48
C GLU A 63 -5.83 -4.31 4.93
N ILE A 64 -6.14 -5.48 5.49
CA ILE A 64 -7.38 -6.22 5.24
C ILE A 64 -8.16 -6.22 6.55
N LYS A 65 -9.38 -5.68 6.54
CA LYS A 65 -10.29 -5.78 7.69
C LYS A 65 -11.10 -7.05 7.57
N GLU A 66 -10.63 -8.11 8.23
CA GLU A 66 -11.17 -9.48 8.12
C GLU A 66 -12.69 -9.57 8.29
N SER A 67 -13.27 -8.79 9.21
CA SER A 67 -14.71 -8.78 9.48
C SER A 67 -15.59 -8.29 8.33
N SER A 68 -15.02 -7.57 7.35
CA SER A 68 -15.77 -6.98 6.23
C SER A 68 -15.09 -7.17 4.87
N LEU A 69 -13.97 -7.91 4.82
CA LEU A 69 -13.09 -8.02 3.65
C LEU A 69 -12.74 -6.66 3.01
N ILE A 70 -12.79 -5.58 3.80
CA ILE A 70 -12.48 -4.24 3.30
C ILE A 70 -10.98 -4.10 3.19
N ILE A 71 -10.53 -3.83 1.96
CA ILE A 71 -9.12 -3.55 1.65
C ILE A 71 -8.90 -2.06 1.78
N ARG A 72 -7.98 -1.68 2.65
CA ARG A 72 -7.67 -0.28 2.88
C ARG A 72 -6.24 0.03 2.51
N ILE A 73 -6.09 0.76 1.40
CA ILE A 73 -4.80 1.28 0.96
C ILE A 73 -4.38 2.44 1.86
N ILE A 74 -3.19 2.33 2.44
CA ILE A 74 -2.61 3.25 3.44
C ILE A 74 -1.54 4.16 2.82
N SER A 75 -0.67 3.61 1.97
CA SER A 75 0.34 4.40 1.27
C SER A 75 0.69 3.79 -0.08
N ILE A 76 1.07 4.65 -1.02
CA ILE A 76 1.59 4.26 -2.33
C ILE A 76 2.88 5.05 -2.55
N GLY A 77 3.98 4.38 -2.81
CA GLY A 77 5.25 5.12 -2.90
C GLY A 77 6.42 4.32 -3.42
N LYS A 78 7.46 5.06 -3.81
CA LYS A 78 8.72 4.47 -4.26
C LYS A 78 9.38 3.66 -3.16
N ARG A 79 10.25 2.74 -3.56
CA ARG A 79 11.04 1.90 -2.64
C ARG A 79 12.04 2.69 -1.78
N GLU A 80 12.50 3.83 -2.28
CA GLU A 80 13.63 4.59 -1.74
C GLU A 80 13.43 4.96 -0.27
N ASN A 81 14.52 4.85 0.50
CA ASN A 81 14.65 5.33 1.88
C ASN A 81 13.54 4.95 2.86
N PHE A 82 12.88 3.79 2.64
CA PHE A 82 11.76 3.32 3.46
C PHE A 82 10.56 4.29 3.51
N THR A 83 10.50 5.32 2.67
CA THR A 83 9.49 6.38 2.74
C THR A 83 8.07 5.83 2.73
N VAL A 84 7.79 4.83 1.90
CA VAL A 84 6.46 4.19 1.83
C VAL A 84 6.05 3.52 3.15
N TYR A 85 7.00 2.96 3.89
CA TYR A 85 6.75 2.34 5.20
C TYR A 85 6.62 3.37 6.30
N ILE A 86 7.43 4.44 6.27
CA ILE A 86 7.29 5.59 7.19
C ILE A 86 5.90 6.19 7.06
N GLN A 87 5.47 6.47 5.82
CA GLN A 87 4.14 6.99 5.56
C GLN A 87 3.04 6.01 6.00
N ALA A 88 3.20 4.71 5.73
CA ALA A 88 2.24 3.72 6.21
C ALA A 88 2.13 3.72 7.74
N PHE A 89 3.27 3.71 8.43
CA PHE A 89 3.35 3.69 9.89
C PHE A 89 2.66 4.91 10.48
N LEU A 90 2.93 6.11 9.98
CA LEU A 90 2.29 7.35 10.46
C LEU A 90 0.77 7.36 10.25
N ARG A 91 0.26 6.63 9.25
CA ARG A 91 -1.15 6.64 8.83
C ARG A 91 -1.97 5.47 9.38
N ARG A 92 -1.34 4.52 10.09
CA ARG A 92 -1.93 3.22 10.50
C ARG A 92 -3.23 3.30 11.33
N ASN A 93 -3.52 4.44 11.94
CA ASN A 93 -4.72 4.64 12.77
C ASN A 93 -5.69 5.70 12.23
N ILE A 94 -5.46 6.25 11.04
CA ILE A 94 -6.38 7.21 10.42
C ILE A 94 -7.70 6.47 10.14
N LYS A 95 -8.87 7.09 10.35
CA LYS A 95 -10.20 6.49 10.09
C LYS A 95 -10.75 6.86 8.72
#